data_AF-A0A0C9XZQ7-F1
#
_entry.id   AF-A0A0C9XZQ7-F1
#
_cell.length_a   1.000
_cell.length_b   1.000
_cell.length_c   1.000
_cell.angle_alpha   90.00
_cell.angle_beta   90.00
_cell.angle_gamma   90.00
#
_symmetry.space_group_name_H-M   'P 1'
#
loop_
_entity.id
_entity.type
_entity.pdbx_description
1 polymer ?
#
loop_
_entity_poly.entity_id
_entity_poly.type
_entity_poly.pdbx_seq_one_letter_code
_entity_poly.pdbx_strand_id
1 'polypeptide(L)'
;ALVDELLKELDQQLKTVQVPTDGRLITPWLLTTRWNEWAKWFKKPTEELRALVSLPQSSLPDEEHYKPLSEIIQLYFEDALALIDTTDELVLQRLNSPDPSKEGISNTPFHKHMHDASMKKYIHPIICFVTMLLRDLWFLPDANMEISRLDDMLQEGCMDQTRLVQQLHTILLKVWTTPWSKSKYHIVPDPTESCLALLTLNRDGSFKAPKDVTTLIAKFEYCMRLTFLREIRAHASANPDMDEEAACDGLQPWFTEKNYSTFARLRSLQHRASAIAFSTMSLPRIWWTDSEAWTSLNYKGNPITFSDVCLIFRDVEEKLVDMWENKVLRGLKLRVDYDHILDDPSERNVGYSFMFDPRNTCFQDRARL
;
A
#
# COMPACT_ATOMS: atom_id res chain seq x y z
N ALA A 1 29.30 -12.25 -25.68
CA ALA A 1 30.69 -12.45 -25.22
C ALA A 1 31.21 -11.18 -24.55
N LEU A 2 31.75 -10.19 -25.27
CA LEU A 2 32.30 -8.96 -24.66
C LEU A 2 31.26 -8.10 -23.91
N VAL A 3 30.03 -8.03 -24.46
CA VAL A 3 28.91 -7.31 -23.83
C VAL A 3 28.42 -8.02 -22.57
N ASP A 4 28.41 -9.35 -22.55
CA ASP A 4 28.02 -10.14 -21.37
C ASP A 4 29.08 -10.07 -20.26
N GLU A 5 30.35 -9.97 -20.64
CA GLU A 5 31.47 -9.76 -19.73
C GLU A 5 31.43 -8.36 -19.11
N LEU A 6 31.19 -7.33 -19.93
CA LEU A 6 30.97 -5.95 -19.47
C LEU A 6 29.73 -5.84 -18.57
N LEU A 7 28.64 -6.54 -18.88
CA LEU A 7 27.45 -6.56 -18.04
C LEU A 7 27.70 -7.28 -16.71
N LYS A 8 28.46 -8.38 -16.69
CA LYS A 8 28.89 -9.05 -15.45
C LYS A 8 29.79 -8.16 -14.62
N GLU A 9 30.73 -7.46 -15.25
CA GLU A 9 31.67 -6.57 -14.56
C GLU A 9 30.96 -5.32 -14.02
N LEU A 10 29.99 -4.76 -14.76
CA LEU A 10 29.11 -3.71 -14.27
C LEU A 10 28.22 -4.18 -13.11
N ASP A 11 27.66 -5.39 -13.19
CA ASP A 11 26.82 -5.97 -12.14
C ASP A 11 27.66 -6.24 -10.88
N GLN A 12 28.93 -6.62 -11.04
CA GLN A 12 29.88 -6.83 -9.94
C GLN A 12 30.37 -5.50 -9.33
N GLN A 13 30.50 -4.43 -10.12
CA GLN A 13 30.77 -3.07 -9.64
C GLN A 13 29.53 -2.37 -9.03
N LEU A 14 28.32 -2.71 -9.48
CA LEU A 14 27.05 -2.26 -8.88
C LEU A 14 26.74 -3.02 -7.58
N LYS A 15 27.25 -4.25 -7.41
CA LYS A 15 27.16 -5.03 -6.16
C LYS A 15 28.03 -4.45 -5.03
N THR A 16 29.04 -3.64 -5.34
CA THR A 16 29.87 -2.96 -4.34
C THR A 16 29.39 -1.54 -4.04
N VAL A 17 28.10 -1.39 -3.70
CA VAL A 17 27.72 -0.21 -2.90
C VAL A 17 28.21 -0.45 -1.48
N GLN A 18 29.40 0.07 -1.20
CA GLN A 18 29.81 0.29 0.18
C GLN A 18 28.77 1.21 0.81
N VAL A 19 28.02 0.70 1.79
CA VAL A 19 27.20 1.53 2.67
C VAL A 19 28.10 2.69 3.10
N PRO A 20 27.70 3.95 2.87
CA PRO A 20 28.58 5.07 3.10
C PRO A 20 29.20 5.00 4.50
N THR A 21 30.52 4.86 4.56
CA THR A 21 31.28 4.85 5.81
C THR A 21 31.25 6.23 6.47
N ASP A 22 30.96 7.27 5.68
CA ASP A 22 30.74 8.63 6.14
C ASP A 22 29.31 8.80 6.69
N GLY A 23 29.20 9.08 7.99
CA GLY A 23 27.93 9.36 8.66
C GLY A 23 27.15 10.53 8.06
N ARG A 24 27.80 11.42 7.29
CA ARG A 24 27.15 12.52 6.56
C ARG A 24 26.31 12.07 5.36
N LEU A 25 26.51 10.84 4.89
CA LEU A 25 25.76 10.25 3.78
C LEU A 25 24.61 9.35 4.26
N ILE A 26 24.45 9.19 5.59
CA ILE A 26 23.31 8.47 6.18
C ILE A 26 22.11 9.43 6.19
N THR A 27 21.01 9.01 5.56
CA THR A 27 19.80 9.83 5.52
C THR A 27 19.22 10.02 6.94
N PRO A 28 18.54 11.15 7.22
CA PRO A 28 17.85 11.35 8.50
C PRO A 28 16.92 10.20 8.87
N TRP A 29 16.33 9.55 7.85
CA TRP A 29 15.55 8.33 8.00
C TRP A 29 16.35 7.19 8.62
N LEU A 30 17.51 6.85 8.05
CA LEU A 30 18.35 5.76 8.53
C LEU A 30 19.03 6.06 9.87
N LEU A 31 19.34 7.33 10.17
CA LEU A 31 19.78 7.73 11.51
C LEU A 31 18.70 7.46 12.56
N THR A 32 17.44 7.65 12.18
CA THR A 32 16.30 7.52 13.09
C THR A 32 15.87 6.07 13.28
N THR A 33 15.86 5.28 12.21
CA THR A 33 15.43 3.88 12.24
C THR A 33 16.56 2.93 12.61
N ARG A 34 17.80 3.30 12.30
CA ARG A 34 19.01 2.46 12.42
C ARG A 34 18.91 1.13 11.68
N TRP A 35 18.04 1.05 10.66
CA TRP A 35 17.84 -0.16 9.87
C TRP A 35 19.09 -0.61 9.13
N ASN A 36 19.94 0.34 8.73
CA ASN A 36 21.25 0.09 8.14
C ASN A 36 22.22 -0.59 9.11
N GLU A 37 22.23 -0.20 10.39
CA GLU A 37 23.05 -0.84 11.43
C GLU A 37 22.51 -2.24 11.76
N TRP A 38 21.19 -2.33 11.89
CA TRP A 38 20.49 -3.58 12.16
C TRP A 38 20.70 -4.63 11.05
N ALA A 39 20.55 -4.25 9.78
CA ALA A 39 20.76 -5.17 8.66
C ALA A 39 22.21 -5.70 8.62
N LYS A 40 23.20 -4.87 8.97
CA LYS A 40 24.61 -5.28 9.08
C LYS A 40 24.84 -6.30 10.18
N TRP A 41 24.04 -6.29 11.26
CA TRP A 41 24.21 -7.19 12.38
C TRP A 41 24.04 -8.67 12.01
N PHE A 42 23.21 -8.97 11.00
CA PHE A 42 23.03 -10.33 10.49
C PHE A 42 24.25 -10.90 9.78
N LYS A 43 25.19 -10.06 9.33
CA LYS A 43 26.38 -10.46 8.55
C LYS A 43 26.05 -11.34 7.33
N LYS A 44 24.87 -11.17 6.74
CA LYS A 44 24.41 -11.86 5.53
C LYS A 44 24.47 -10.94 4.31
N PRO A 45 24.69 -11.47 3.10
CA PRO A 45 24.53 -10.74 1.85
C PRO A 45 23.13 -10.11 1.71
N THR A 46 23.05 -8.95 1.03
CA THR A 46 21.78 -8.26 0.75
C THR A 46 20.76 -9.15 0.04
N GLU A 47 21.22 -10.02 -0.87
CA GLU A 47 20.37 -10.96 -1.61
C GLU A 47 19.68 -11.94 -0.66
N GLU A 48 20.42 -12.51 0.30
CA GLU A 48 19.86 -13.41 1.33
C GLU A 48 18.87 -12.68 2.22
N LEU A 49 19.20 -11.47 2.70
CA LEU A 49 18.31 -10.67 3.55
C LEU A 49 16.97 -10.34 2.86
N ARG A 50 17.03 -10.03 1.56
CA ARG A 50 15.83 -9.79 0.75
C ARG A 50 15.04 -11.07 0.48
N ALA A 51 15.71 -12.21 0.34
CA ALA A 51 15.06 -13.50 0.14
C ALA A 51 14.14 -13.85 1.32
N LEU A 52 14.49 -13.43 2.54
CA LEU A 52 13.71 -13.70 3.76
C LEU A 52 12.27 -13.17 3.70
N VAL A 53 12.07 -12.02 3.04
CA VAL A 53 10.74 -11.38 2.85
C VAL A 53 10.23 -11.51 1.41
N SER A 54 10.83 -12.41 0.61
CA SER A 54 10.33 -12.70 -0.73
C SER A 54 9.11 -13.62 -0.68
N LEU A 55 8.26 -13.55 -1.70
CA LEU A 55 7.16 -14.49 -1.84
C LEU A 55 7.71 -15.92 -1.96
N PRO A 56 7.02 -16.94 -1.41
CA PRO A 56 7.40 -18.34 -1.59
C PRO A 56 7.58 -18.69 -3.08
N GLN A 57 8.72 -19.29 -3.43
CA GLN A 57 9.02 -19.67 -4.80
C GLN A 57 8.73 -21.15 -5.04
N SER A 58 7.78 -21.45 -5.94
CA SER A 58 7.42 -22.83 -6.27
C SER A 58 8.54 -23.64 -6.94
N SER A 59 9.63 -23.00 -7.36
CA SER A 59 10.80 -23.65 -7.94
C SER A 59 11.80 -24.16 -6.90
N LEU A 60 11.65 -23.79 -5.62
CA LEU A 60 12.50 -24.23 -4.53
C LEU A 60 11.82 -25.38 -3.76
N PRO A 61 12.44 -26.57 -3.66
CA PRO A 61 11.83 -27.72 -2.97
C PRO A 61 11.45 -27.43 -1.52
N ASP A 62 12.26 -26.64 -0.82
CA ASP A 62 12.06 -26.30 0.59
C ASP A 62 11.00 -25.20 0.81
N GLU A 63 10.30 -24.73 -0.23
CA GLU A 63 9.24 -23.72 -0.12
C GLU A 63 7.92 -24.14 -0.78
N GLU A 64 7.83 -25.35 -1.34
CA GLU A 64 6.63 -25.82 -2.04
C GLU A 64 5.41 -25.87 -1.11
N HIS A 65 5.61 -26.24 0.16
CA HIS A 65 4.58 -26.29 1.18
C HIS A 65 4.01 -24.92 1.58
N TYR A 66 4.72 -23.82 1.28
CA TYR A 66 4.23 -22.46 1.53
C TYR A 66 3.34 -21.90 0.42
N LYS A 67 3.14 -22.63 -0.68
CA LYS A 67 2.28 -22.21 -1.80
C LYS A 67 0.86 -21.80 -1.37
N PRO A 68 0.15 -22.50 -0.45
CA PRO A 68 -1.20 -22.13 -0.04
C PRO A 68 -1.27 -20.82 0.77
N LEU A 69 -0.13 -20.30 1.27
CA LEU A 69 -0.09 -19.19 2.21
C LEU A 69 -0.77 -17.91 1.65
N SER A 70 -0.56 -17.62 0.37
CA SER A 70 -1.19 -16.45 -0.25
C SER A 70 -2.71 -16.56 -0.28
N GLU A 71 -3.24 -17.76 -0.50
CA GLU A 71 -4.69 -18.01 -0.56
C GLU A 71 -5.30 -17.97 0.84
N ILE A 72 -4.64 -18.57 1.84
CA ILE A 72 -5.07 -18.56 3.24
C ILE A 72 -5.12 -17.13 3.79
N ILE A 73 -4.08 -16.32 3.53
CA ILE A 73 -4.04 -14.92 3.98
C ILE A 73 -5.10 -14.09 3.25
N GLN A 74 -5.33 -14.34 1.97
CA GLN A 74 -6.39 -13.66 1.22
C GLN A 74 -7.76 -13.99 1.82
N LEU A 75 -8.07 -15.27 2.03
CA LEU A 75 -9.32 -15.73 2.65
C LEU A 75 -9.52 -15.09 4.03
N TYR A 76 -8.49 -15.08 4.87
CA TYR A 76 -8.54 -14.46 6.19
C TYR A 76 -8.95 -12.98 6.16
N PHE A 77 -8.40 -12.19 5.23
CA PHE A 77 -8.72 -10.77 5.12
C PHE A 77 -10.04 -10.50 4.38
N GLU A 78 -10.46 -11.37 3.47
CA GLU A 78 -11.80 -11.31 2.87
C GLU A 78 -12.89 -11.55 3.91
N ASP A 79 -12.72 -12.56 4.78
CA ASP A 79 -13.60 -12.78 5.93
C ASP A 79 -13.66 -11.55 6.85
N ALA A 80 -12.49 -10.97 7.17
CA ALA A 80 -12.42 -9.79 8.03
C ALA A 80 -13.07 -8.56 7.40
N LEU A 81 -12.98 -8.38 6.07
CA LEU A 81 -13.70 -7.32 5.37
C LEU A 81 -15.21 -7.49 5.42
N ALA A 82 -15.71 -8.73 5.33
CA ALA A 82 -17.13 -9.00 5.38
C ALA A 82 -17.76 -8.54 6.70
N LEU A 83 -16.98 -8.54 7.78
CA LEU A 83 -17.42 -8.07 9.10
C LEU A 83 -17.75 -6.58 9.12
N ILE A 84 -17.09 -5.75 8.31
CA ILE A 84 -17.28 -4.29 8.29
C ILE A 84 -18.74 -3.91 8.11
N ASP A 85 -19.48 -4.59 7.22
CA ASP A 85 -20.87 -4.23 6.90
C ASP A 85 -21.85 -4.57 8.05
N THR A 86 -21.39 -5.34 9.06
CA THR A 86 -22.22 -5.88 10.15
C THR A 86 -21.76 -5.49 11.55
N THR A 87 -20.68 -4.72 11.65
CA THR A 87 -20.14 -4.20 12.92
C THR A 87 -20.74 -2.84 13.23
N ASP A 88 -20.93 -2.55 14.52
CA ASP A 88 -21.45 -1.27 14.98
C ASP A 88 -20.61 -0.08 14.49
N GLU A 89 -21.28 0.99 14.09
CA GLU A 89 -20.63 2.17 13.50
C GLU A 89 -19.63 2.82 14.46
N LEU A 90 -19.94 2.88 15.76
CA LEU A 90 -19.05 3.50 16.75
C LEU A 90 -17.76 2.69 16.90
N VAL A 91 -17.85 1.36 16.87
CA VAL A 91 -16.66 0.48 16.89
C VAL A 91 -15.80 0.72 15.64
N LEU A 92 -16.41 0.83 14.46
CA LEU A 92 -15.70 1.14 13.22
C LEU A 92 -15.06 2.54 13.25
N GLN A 93 -15.73 3.54 13.80
CA GLN A 93 -15.20 4.89 13.98
C GLN A 93 -14.00 4.88 14.94
N ARG A 94 -14.08 4.16 16.06
CA ARG A 94 -12.97 3.98 17.02
C ARG A 94 -11.78 3.27 16.38
N LEU A 95 -12.01 2.21 15.61
CA LEU A 95 -10.98 1.48 14.89
C LEU A 95 -10.26 2.36 13.85
N ASN A 96 -10.99 3.30 13.23
CA ASN A 96 -10.44 4.27 12.29
C ASN A 96 -9.70 5.44 12.96
N SER A 97 -9.79 5.57 14.29
CA SER A 97 -9.26 6.70 15.05
C SER A 97 -7.94 6.35 15.75
N PRO A 98 -6.76 6.64 15.16
CA PRO A 98 -5.49 6.22 15.73
C PRO A 98 -5.08 7.01 16.97
N ASP A 99 -5.49 8.27 17.15
CA ASP A 99 -5.19 9.07 18.35
C ASP A 99 -6.45 9.79 18.87
N PRO A 100 -7.38 9.03 19.50
CA PRO A 100 -8.65 9.59 19.97
C PRO A 100 -8.44 10.60 21.10
N SER A 101 -7.31 10.53 21.82
CA SER A 101 -6.97 11.47 22.89
C SER A 101 -6.69 12.88 22.40
N LYS A 102 -6.18 13.00 21.17
CA LYS A 102 -5.78 14.27 20.56
C LYS A 102 -6.83 14.81 19.60
N GLU A 103 -7.41 13.96 18.77
CA GLU A 103 -8.27 14.37 17.64
C GLU A 103 -9.75 13.99 17.84
N GLY A 104 -10.07 13.29 18.94
CA GLY A 104 -11.38 12.70 19.16
C GLY A 104 -11.60 11.45 18.31
N ILE A 105 -12.79 10.87 18.42
CA ILE A 105 -13.22 9.78 17.55
C ILE A 105 -13.66 10.39 16.21
N SER A 106 -13.10 9.88 15.12
CA SER A 106 -13.47 10.29 13.77
C SER A 106 -14.91 9.91 13.47
N ASN A 107 -15.68 10.84 12.89
CA ASN A 107 -17.03 10.54 12.38
C ASN A 107 -17.01 9.64 11.13
N THR A 108 -15.83 9.33 10.58
CA THR A 108 -15.71 8.43 9.43
C THR A 108 -15.46 7.01 9.92
N PRO A 109 -16.39 6.06 9.72
CA PRO A 109 -16.18 4.67 10.09
C PRO A 109 -15.05 4.03 9.25
N PHE A 110 -14.39 3.04 9.83
CA PHE A 110 -13.49 2.16 9.09
C PHE A 110 -14.28 1.47 7.97
N HIS A 111 -13.77 1.53 6.75
CA HIS A 111 -14.51 1.14 5.54
C HIS A 111 -13.63 0.40 4.55
N LYS A 112 -14.26 -0.36 3.66
CA LYS A 112 -13.59 -1.07 2.57
C LYS A 112 -12.93 -0.08 1.62
N HIS A 113 -11.67 -0.30 1.29
CA HIS A 113 -11.02 0.42 0.21
C HIS A 113 -11.59 -0.09 -1.13
N MET A 114 -12.39 0.73 -1.84
CA MET A 114 -13.35 0.35 -2.91
C MET A 114 -12.81 -0.23 -4.24
N HIS A 115 -11.70 -0.97 -4.24
CA HIS A 115 -11.23 -1.65 -5.44
C HIS A 115 -10.78 -3.08 -5.10
N ASP A 116 -11.51 -4.10 -5.56
CA ASP A 116 -11.19 -5.52 -5.35
C ASP A 116 -9.78 -5.91 -5.84
N ALA A 117 -9.30 -5.24 -6.91
CA ALA A 117 -7.93 -5.38 -7.40
C ALA A 117 -6.85 -4.87 -6.41
N SER A 118 -7.25 -4.19 -5.33
CA SER A 118 -6.37 -3.66 -4.29
C SER A 118 -6.03 -4.70 -3.24
N MET A 119 -6.91 -5.66 -2.94
CA MET A 119 -6.71 -6.52 -1.76
C MET A 119 -5.39 -7.28 -1.84
N LYS A 120 -5.11 -7.91 -2.99
CA LYS A 120 -3.83 -8.59 -3.24
C LYS A 120 -2.62 -7.68 -3.03
N LYS A 121 -2.73 -6.38 -3.36
CA LYS A 121 -1.66 -5.39 -3.12
C LYS A 121 -1.54 -4.98 -1.66
N TYR A 122 -2.63 -4.99 -0.90
CA TYR A 122 -2.67 -4.66 0.53
C TYR A 122 -2.16 -5.80 1.40
N ILE A 123 -2.47 -7.05 1.07
CA ILE A 123 -2.03 -8.22 1.85
C ILE A 123 -0.61 -8.67 1.52
N HIS A 124 -0.02 -8.22 0.40
CA HIS A 124 1.33 -8.61 0.01
C HIS A 124 2.38 -8.44 1.12
N PRO A 125 2.45 -7.31 1.85
CA PRO A 125 3.35 -7.18 3.00
C PRO A 125 3.07 -8.20 4.12
N ILE A 126 1.82 -8.62 4.30
CA ILE A 126 1.44 -9.64 5.29
C ILE A 126 1.89 -11.03 4.84
N ILE A 127 1.78 -11.35 3.54
CA ILE A 127 2.33 -12.60 2.99
C ILE A 127 3.83 -12.67 3.24
N CYS A 128 4.56 -11.60 2.90
CA CYS A 128 6.00 -11.50 3.14
C CYS A 128 6.34 -11.60 4.64
N PHE A 129 5.53 -10.99 5.51
CA PHE A 129 5.70 -11.03 6.95
C PHE A 129 5.53 -12.44 7.51
N VAL A 130 4.43 -13.13 7.18
CA VAL A 130 4.19 -14.50 7.68
C VAL A 130 5.24 -15.47 7.11
N THR A 131 5.60 -15.33 5.84
CA THR A 131 6.69 -16.14 5.23
C THR A 131 8.01 -15.92 5.97
N MET A 132 8.32 -14.68 6.31
CA MET A 132 9.52 -14.34 7.08
C MET A 132 9.52 -14.97 8.48
N LEU A 133 8.35 -15.07 9.13
CA LEU A 133 8.21 -15.76 10.41
C LEU A 133 8.45 -17.27 10.27
N LEU A 134 7.93 -17.89 9.21
CA LEU A 134 8.07 -19.34 8.95
C LEU A 134 9.51 -19.74 8.59
N ARG A 135 10.29 -18.84 7.97
CA ARG A 135 11.72 -19.05 7.66
C ARG A 135 12.65 -18.96 8.89
N ASP A 136 12.10 -18.98 10.12
CA ASP A 136 12.75 -19.13 11.43
C ASP A 136 13.94 -18.20 11.72
N LEU A 137 13.74 -16.91 11.49
CA LEU A 137 14.77 -15.87 11.71
C LEU A 137 14.57 -15.08 12.99
N TRP A 138 13.36 -15.09 13.55
CA TRP A 138 13.02 -14.38 14.76
C TRP A 138 12.64 -15.36 15.86
N PHE A 139 13.39 -15.32 16.95
CA PHE A 139 12.94 -15.93 18.18
C PHE A 139 11.84 -15.05 18.78
N LEU A 140 10.60 -15.53 18.72
CA LEU A 140 9.42 -14.89 19.29
C LEU A 140 8.90 -15.78 20.42
N PRO A 141 9.35 -15.59 21.68
CA PRO A 141 9.06 -16.51 22.78
C PRO A 141 7.56 -16.87 22.89
N ASP A 142 6.68 -15.89 22.71
CA ASP A 142 5.24 -16.04 22.91
C ASP A 142 4.50 -16.56 21.66
N ALA A 143 5.11 -16.45 20.47
CA ALA A 143 4.49 -16.80 19.19
C ALA A 143 5.14 -18.01 18.49
N ASN A 144 6.35 -18.42 18.88
CA ASN A 144 7.12 -19.49 18.22
C ASN A 144 6.33 -20.80 18.16
N MET A 145 5.68 -21.20 19.24
CA MET A 145 4.84 -22.41 19.24
C MET A 145 3.73 -22.34 18.19
N GLU A 146 3.12 -21.18 18.01
CA GLU A 146 2.05 -21.00 17.03
C GLU A 146 2.58 -20.96 15.59
N ILE A 147 3.77 -20.37 15.40
CA ILE A 147 4.46 -20.33 14.12
C ILE A 147 4.89 -21.74 13.70
N SER A 148 5.53 -22.50 14.61
CA SER A 148 5.88 -23.91 14.36
C SER A 148 4.65 -24.74 14.05
N ARG A 149 3.54 -24.54 14.76
CA ARG A 149 2.30 -25.25 14.48
C ARG A 149 1.75 -24.94 13.08
N LEU A 150 1.84 -23.68 12.63
CA LEU A 150 1.46 -23.33 11.26
C LEU A 150 2.39 -23.96 10.24
N ASP A 151 3.70 -23.97 10.50
CA ASP A 151 4.69 -24.61 9.65
C ASP A 151 4.43 -26.11 9.52
N ASP A 152 4.23 -26.82 10.63
CA ASP A 152 3.87 -28.24 10.68
C ASP A 152 2.59 -28.51 9.85
N MET A 153 1.54 -27.70 10.05
CA MET A 153 0.29 -27.84 9.29
C MET A 153 0.49 -27.66 7.78
N LEU A 154 1.37 -26.75 7.35
CA LEU A 154 1.68 -26.53 5.94
C LEU A 154 2.53 -27.68 5.37
N GLN A 155 3.53 -28.15 6.12
CA GLN A 155 4.38 -29.29 5.74
C GLN A 155 3.59 -30.60 5.63
N GLU A 156 2.61 -30.82 6.51
CA GLU A 156 1.71 -31.97 6.49
C GLU A 156 0.67 -31.90 5.34
N GLY A 157 0.61 -30.78 4.61
CA GLY A 157 -0.37 -30.59 3.54
C GLY A 157 -1.81 -30.47 4.07
N CYS A 158 -2.01 -29.82 5.22
CA CYS A 158 -3.33 -29.60 5.79
C CYS A 158 -4.26 -28.90 4.79
N MET A 159 -5.39 -29.53 4.49
CA MET A 159 -6.41 -28.99 3.56
C MET A 159 -7.53 -28.23 4.28
N ASP A 160 -7.54 -28.23 5.61
CA ASP A 160 -8.55 -27.52 6.40
C ASP A 160 -8.21 -26.02 6.49
N GLN A 161 -8.78 -25.27 5.56
CA GLN A 161 -8.61 -23.81 5.48
C GLN A 161 -9.05 -23.11 6.76
N THR A 162 -10.08 -23.60 7.47
CA THR A 162 -10.58 -22.96 8.69
C THR A 162 -9.54 -23.02 9.79
N ARG A 163 -8.91 -24.18 9.99
CA ARG A 163 -7.83 -24.35 10.98
C ARG A 163 -6.62 -23.50 10.64
N LEU A 164 -6.24 -23.42 9.36
CA LEU A 164 -5.12 -22.58 8.90
C LEU A 164 -5.39 -21.10 9.13
N VAL A 165 -6.60 -20.63 8.82
CA VAL A 165 -7.05 -19.25 9.06
C VAL A 165 -7.06 -18.92 10.56
N GLN A 166 -7.50 -19.85 11.42
CA GLN A 166 -7.47 -19.68 12.87
C GLN A 166 -6.04 -19.63 13.43
N GLN A 167 -5.15 -20.48 12.93
CA GLN A 167 -3.75 -20.49 13.33
C GLN A 167 -3.04 -19.20 12.90
N LEU A 168 -3.29 -18.74 11.67
CA LEU A 168 -2.83 -17.44 11.17
C LEU A 168 -3.31 -16.29 12.05
N HIS A 169 -4.60 -16.27 12.39
CA HIS A 169 -5.18 -15.26 13.27
C HIS A 169 -4.45 -15.19 14.62
N THR A 170 -4.21 -16.35 15.24
CA THR A 170 -3.51 -16.46 16.53
C THR A 170 -2.10 -15.89 16.44
N ILE A 171 -1.36 -16.18 15.36
CA ILE A 171 0.00 -15.64 15.15
C ILE A 171 -0.04 -14.12 15.01
N LEU A 172 -0.90 -13.59 14.12
CA LEU A 172 -1.00 -12.16 13.87
C LEU A 172 -1.36 -11.40 15.15
N LEU A 173 -2.36 -11.89 15.89
CA LEU A 173 -2.80 -11.28 17.13
C LEU A 173 -1.69 -11.28 18.16
N LYS A 174 -1.09 -12.44 18.46
CA LYS A 174 0.02 -12.55 19.43
C LYS A 174 1.15 -11.59 19.10
N VAL A 175 1.59 -11.52 17.84
CA VAL A 175 2.70 -10.65 17.47
C VAL A 175 2.36 -9.17 17.61
N TRP A 176 1.13 -8.77 17.27
CA TRP A 176 0.69 -7.37 17.32
C TRP A 176 0.21 -6.90 18.69
N THR A 177 -0.11 -7.83 19.59
CA THR A 177 -0.42 -7.55 21.00
C THR A 177 0.76 -7.81 21.94
N THR A 178 1.96 -8.06 21.42
CA THR A 178 3.18 -8.19 22.23
C THR A 178 3.97 -6.87 22.24
N PRO A 179 4.37 -6.37 23.42
CA PRO A 179 5.23 -5.21 23.53
C PRO A 179 6.70 -5.54 23.20
N TRP A 180 7.25 -4.96 22.13
CA TRP A 180 8.61 -5.23 21.65
C TRP A 180 9.66 -4.23 22.17
N SER A 181 10.42 -4.60 23.20
CA SER A 181 11.42 -3.72 23.85
C SER A 181 12.77 -3.68 23.15
N LYS A 182 13.27 -2.46 22.87
CA LYS A 182 14.62 -2.27 22.31
C LYS A 182 15.67 -2.64 23.35
N SER A 183 16.71 -3.33 22.91
CA SER A 183 17.89 -3.61 23.73
C SER A 183 19.17 -3.27 22.97
N LYS A 184 20.32 -3.35 23.66
CA LYS A 184 21.63 -3.14 23.05
C LYS A 184 21.89 -4.11 21.88
N TYR A 185 21.31 -5.31 21.94
CA TYR A 185 21.49 -6.38 20.95
C TYR A 185 20.33 -6.43 19.94
N HIS A 186 19.13 -5.99 20.34
CA HIS A 186 17.94 -5.97 19.49
C HIS A 186 17.48 -4.52 19.25
N ILE A 187 18.09 -3.87 18.26
CA ILE A 187 17.80 -2.46 17.89
C ILE A 187 16.40 -2.33 17.25
N VAL A 188 16.02 -3.37 16.48
CA VAL A 188 14.70 -3.53 15.85
C VAL A 188 14.10 -4.84 16.39
N PRO A 189 13.47 -4.81 17.59
CA PRO A 189 12.96 -6.01 18.24
C PRO A 189 11.62 -6.47 17.66
N ASP A 190 10.84 -5.55 17.10
CA ASP A 190 9.53 -5.85 16.53
C ASP A 190 9.70 -6.58 15.18
N PRO A 191 9.16 -7.81 15.03
CA PRO A 191 9.25 -8.56 13.78
C PRO A 191 8.50 -7.85 12.63
N THR A 192 7.44 -7.10 12.90
CA THR A 192 6.72 -6.33 11.88
C THR A 192 7.57 -5.15 11.39
N GLU A 193 8.25 -4.42 12.29
CA GLU A 193 9.22 -3.39 11.91
C GLU A 193 10.41 -3.99 11.15
N SER A 194 10.86 -5.18 11.56
CA SER A 194 11.94 -5.91 10.89
C SER A 194 11.57 -6.31 9.46
N CYS A 195 10.36 -6.85 9.27
CA CYS A 195 9.83 -7.17 7.94
C CYS A 195 9.72 -5.90 7.08
N LEU A 196 9.19 -4.81 7.64
CA LEU A 196 9.11 -3.52 6.97
C LEU A 196 10.49 -3.04 6.52
N ALA A 197 11.51 -3.13 7.38
CA ALA A 197 12.88 -2.76 7.05
C ALA A 197 13.40 -3.58 5.85
N LEU A 198 13.23 -4.90 5.86
CA LEU A 198 13.66 -5.77 4.76
C LEU A 198 12.88 -5.53 3.45
N LEU A 199 11.57 -5.27 3.53
CA LEU A 199 10.74 -4.91 2.37
C LEU A 199 11.16 -3.58 1.71
N THR A 200 11.91 -2.76 2.45
CA THR A 200 12.47 -1.49 1.97
C THR A 200 13.94 -1.59 1.57
N LEU A 201 14.59 -2.75 1.72
CA LEU A 201 15.97 -2.99 1.32
C LEU A 201 16.05 -3.22 -0.20
N ASN A 202 16.83 -2.39 -0.89
CA ASN A 202 17.08 -2.46 -2.33
C ASN A 202 18.20 -3.47 -2.66
N ARG A 203 18.36 -3.82 -3.95
CA ARG A 203 19.32 -4.85 -4.39
C ARG A 203 20.77 -4.43 -4.12
N ASP A 204 21.02 -3.14 -4.20
CA ASP A 204 22.28 -2.46 -3.91
C ASP A 204 22.54 -2.28 -2.40
N GLY A 205 21.66 -2.78 -1.53
CA GLY A 205 21.78 -2.61 -0.07
C GLY A 205 21.36 -1.23 0.45
N SER A 206 20.91 -0.32 -0.42
CA SER A 206 20.28 0.93 -0.02
C SER A 206 18.86 0.69 0.52
N PHE A 207 18.27 1.67 1.18
CA PHE A 207 16.88 1.60 1.64
C PHE A 207 16.00 2.56 0.85
N LYS A 208 14.73 2.21 0.66
CA LYS A 208 13.72 3.07 0.03
C LYS A 208 13.61 4.42 0.74
N ALA A 209 13.25 5.45 -0.03
CA ALA A 209 13.00 6.77 0.50
C ALA A 209 11.77 6.79 1.43
N PRO A 210 11.70 7.68 2.42
CA PRO A 210 10.61 7.72 3.41
C PRO A 210 9.19 7.73 2.80
N LYS A 211 9.00 8.49 1.71
CA LYS A 211 7.73 8.57 0.96
C LYS A 211 7.22 7.20 0.45
N ASP A 212 8.13 6.26 0.18
CA ASP A 212 7.79 4.95 -0.36
C ASP A 212 7.56 3.94 0.78
N VAL A 213 8.02 4.27 2.00
CA VAL A 213 7.80 3.48 3.22
C VAL A 213 6.40 3.73 3.80
N THR A 214 5.89 4.97 3.75
CA THR A 214 4.55 5.31 4.28
C THR A 214 3.44 4.47 3.65
N THR A 215 3.57 4.14 2.36
CA THR A 215 2.60 3.29 1.66
C THR A 215 2.60 1.85 2.18
N LEU A 216 3.78 1.31 2.54
CA LEU A 216 3.87 -0.02 3.15
C LEU A 216 3.30 -0.03 4.58
N ILE A 217 3.61 1.02 5.36
CA ILE A 217 3.07 1.16 6.71
C ILE A 217 1.53 1.23 6.68
N ALA A 218 0.95 2.05 5.80
CA ALA A 218 -0.50 2.15 5.67
C ALA A 218 -1.18 0.81 5.35
N LYS A 219 -0.51 -0.07 4.58
CA LYS A 219 -1.00 -1.43 4.31
C LYS A 219 -0.97 -2.31 5.56
N PHE A 220 0.13 -2.28 6.32
CA PHE A 220 0.20 -2.97 7.62
C PHE A 220 -0.89 -2.46 8.56
N GLU A 221 -1.03 -1.14 8.73
CA GLU A 221 -2.05 -0.55 9.60
C GLU A 221 -3.47 -0.96 9.22
N TYR A 222 -3.78 -1.00 7.92
CA TYR A 222 -5.08 -1.45 7.42
C TYR A 222 -5.33 -2.93 7.77
N CYS A 223 -4.36 -3.81 7.52
CA CYS A 223 -4.46 -5.24 7.84
C CYS A 223 -4.50 -5.50 9.36
N MET A 224 -3.78 -4.71 10.16
CA MET A 224 -3.86 -4.76 11.62
C MET A 224 -5.27 -4.43 12.09
N ARG A 225 -5.87 -3.34 11.58
CA ARG A 225 -7.26 -2.97 11.90
C ARG A 225 -8.25 -4.07 11.55
N LEU A 226 -8.13 -4.68 10.37
CA LEU A 226 -8.97 -5.84 10.00
C LEU A 226 -8.81 -7.02 10.96
N THR A 227 -7.61 -7.26 11.45
CA THR A 227 -7.36 -8.35 12.42
C THR A 227 -7.98 -8.04 13.77
N PHE A 228 -7.87 -6.81 14.26
CA PHE A 228 -8.55 -6.39 15.48
C PHE A 228 -10.07 -6.38 15.32
N LEU A 229 -10.61 -5.99 14.16
CA LEU A 229 -12.04 -6.10 13.87
C LEU A 229 -12.54 -7.54 14.02
N ARG A 230 -11.80 -8.50 13.45
CA ARG A 230 -12.11 -9.92 13.57
C ARG A 230 -12.08 -10.38 15.04
N GLU A 231 -11.09 -9.94 15.81
CA GLU A 231 -10.98 -10.32 17.23
C GLU A 231 -12.07 -9.69 18.10
N ILE A 232 -12.41 -8.41 17.87
CA ILE A 232 -13.54 -7.74 18.54
C ILE A 232 -14.83 -8.53 18.31
N ARG A 233 -15.09 -8.92 17.06
CA ARG A 233 -16.27 -9.71 16.69
C ARG A 233 -16.25 -11.12 17.29
N ALA A 234 -15.08 -11.74 17.39
CA ALA A 234 -14.94 -13.05 18.03
C ALA A 234 -15.26 -12.97 19.53
N HIS A 235 -14.75 -11.97 20.24
CA HIS A 235 -15.06 -11.74 21.66
C HIS A 235 -16.55 -11.50 21.91
N ALA A 236 -17.17 -10.61 21.13
CA ALA A 236 -18.59 -10.31 21.27
C ALA A 236 -19.49 -11.51 20.95
N SER A 237 -19.07 -12.38 20.02
CA SER A 237 -19.82 -13.60 19.68
C SER A 237 -19.63 -14.72 20.69
N ALA A 238 -18.48 -14.79 21.35
CA ALA A 238 -18.13 -15.87 22.28
C ALA A 238 -18.71 -15.67 23.68
N ASN A 239 -18.98 -14.43 24.09
CA ASN A 239 -19.49 -14.10 25.41
C ASN A 239 -20.80 -13.32 25.32
N PRO A 240 -21.95 -13.91 25.70
CA PRO A 240 -23.26 -13.24 25.67
C PRO A 240 -23.34 -11.96 26.50
N ASP A 241 -22.47 -11.81 27.51
CA ASP A 241 -22.42 -10.65 28.40
C ASP A 241 -21.46 -9.55 27.91
N MET A 242 -20.75 -9.77 26.80
CA MET A 242 -19.80 -8.81 26.23
C MET A 242 -20.29 -8.33 24.87
N ASP A 243 -20.62 -7.05 24.77
CA ASP A 243 -20.92 -6.42 23.49
C ASP A 243 -19.64 -6.03 22.73
N GLU A 244 -19.80 -5.56 21.49
CA GLU A 244 -18.69 -5.15 20.64
C GLU A 244 -17.92 -3.96 21.22
N GLU A 245 -18.60 -3.08 21.97
CA GLU A 245 -17.99 -1.92 22.59
C GLU A 245 -17.01 -2.33 23.71
N ALA A 246 -17.44 -3.22 24.61
CA ALA A 246 -16.61 -3.76 25.66
C ALA A 246 -15.42 -4.57 25.11
N ALA A 247 -15.64 -5.35 24.04
CA ALA A 247 -14.56 -6.04 23.34
C ALA A 247 -13.56 -5.06 22.68
N CYS A 248 -14.07 -3.98 22.09
CA CYS A 248 -13.27 -2.90 21.50
C CYS A 248 -12.40 -2.20 22.57
N ASP A 249 -12.94 -1.94 23.76
CA ASP A 249 -12.20 -1.32 24.87
C ASP A 249 -10.95 -2.11 25.25
N GLY A 250 -11.06 -3.44 25.36
CA GLY A 250 -9.94 -4.31 25.70
C GLY A 250 -8.81 -4.31 24.67
N LEU A 251 -9.16 -4.12 23.39
CA LEU A 251 -8.20 -4.17 22.28
C LEU A 251 -7.68 -2.80 21.85
N GLN A 252 -8.36 -1.71 22.22
CA GLN A 252 -8.01 -0.35 21.84
C GLN A 252 -6.55 0.03 22.07
N PRO A 253 -5.87 -0.39 23.16
CA PRO A 253 -4.46 -0.08 23.36
C PRO A 253 -3.54 -0.59 22.25
N TRP A 254 -3.94 -1.62 21.51
CA TRP A 254 -3.13 -2.28 20.50
C TRP A 254 -3.27 -1.70 19.09
N PHE A 255 -4.34 -0.92 18.84
CA PHE A 255 -4.58 -0.23 17.56
C PHE A 255 -4.66 1.30 17.67
N THR A 256 -4.21 1.87 18.80
CA THR A 256 -4.10 3.32 19.00
C THR A 256 -2.65 3.74 19.22
N GLU A 257 -2.36 5.01 18.94
CA GLU A 257 -1.09 5.67 19.22
C GLU A 257 -0.89 5.87 20.73
N LYS A 258 0.32 6.27 21.11
CA LYS A 258 0.73 6.58 22.51
C LYS A 258 0.75 5.39 23.47
N ASN A 259 0.42 4.20 23.01
CA ASN A 259 0.62 2.93 23.71
C ASN A 259 1.87 2.21 23.22
N TYR A 260 2.40 1.30 24.03
CA TYR A 260 3.57 0.49 23.64
C TYR A 260 3.13 -0.72 22.82
N SER A 261 2.88 -0.50 21.52
CA SER A 261 2.39 -1.52 20.59
C SER A 261 3.08 -1.43 19.23
N THR A 262 3.01 -2.51 18.44
CA THR A 262 3.45 -2.52 17.04
C THR A 262 2.74 -1.42 16.24
N PHE A 263 1.43 -1.23 16.44
CA PHE A 263 0.66 -0.22 15.72
C PHE A 263 1.19 1.19 15.99
N ALA A 264 1.34 1.56 17.27
CA ALA A 264 1.87 2.86 17.66
C ALA A 264 3.31 3.07 17.13
N ARG A 265 4.11 2.01 17.08
CA ARG A 265 5.47 2.05 16.53
C ARG A 265 5.45 2.35 15.02
N LEU A 266 4.64 1.65 14.26
CA LEU A 266 4.45 1.87 12.83
C LEU A 266 3.93 3.28 12.54
N ARG A 267 2.93 3.75 13.29
CA ARG A 267 2.44 5.14 13.21
C ARG A 267 3.54 6.16 13.46
N SER A 268 4.35 5.96 14.50
CA SER A 268 5.50 6.83 14.78
C SER A 268 6.49 6.89 13.63
N LEU A 269 6.75 5.75 12.97
CA LEU A 269 7.58 5.67 11.78
C LEU A 269 6.94 6.41 10.59
N GLN A 270 5.63 6.27 10.38
CA GLN A 270 4.89 6.95 9.33
C GLN A 270 4.89 8.48 9.52
N HIS A 271 4.68 8.97 10.75
CA HIS A 271 4.76 10.39 11.08
C HIS A 271 6.15 10.95 10.79
N ARG A 272 7.20 10.23 11.20
CA ARG A 272 8.60 10.61 10.92
C ARG A 272 8.90 10.59 9.43
N ALA A 273 8.46 9.56 8.72
CA ALA A 273 8.67 9.44 7.29
C ALA A 273 7.98 10.58 6.52
N SER A 274 6.75 10.92 6.91
CA SER A 274 6.01 12.04 6.35
C SER A 274 6.68 13.37 6.65
N ALA A 275 7.10 13.61 7.91
CA ALA A 275 7.82 14.81 8.29
C ALA A 275 9.11 14.98 7.47
N ILE A 276 9.90 13.92 7.28
CA ILE A 276 11.10 13.95 6.44
C ILE A 276 10.74 14.20 4.97
N ALA A 277 9.70 13.54 4.45
CA ALA A 277 9.29 13.72 3.07
C ALA A 277 8.79 15.15 2.78
N PHE A 278 8.09 15.77 3.72
CA PHE A 278 7.64 17.16 3.62
C PHE A 278 8.77 18.17 3.86
N SER A 279 9.74 17.86 4.73
CA SER A 279 10.86 18.76 5.03
C SER A 279 12.01 18.66 4.02
N THR A 280 12.13 17.55 3.30
CA THR A 280 13.16 17.37 2.28
C THR A 280 12.70 18.10 1.03
N MET A 281 13.32 19.25 0.73
CA MET A 281 13.10 19.94 -0.54
C MET A 281 13.31 18.96 -1.68
N SER A 282 12.25 18.64 -2.43
CA SER A 282 12.41 17.96 -3.70
C SER A 282 13.21 18.90 -4.61
N LEU A 283 14.28 18.39 -5.23
CA LEU A 283 14.99 19.14 -6.27
C LEU A 283 13.95 19.67 -7.28
N PRO A 284 14.07 20.94 -7.72
CA PRO A 284 13.16 21.50 -8.70
C PRO A 284 13.05 20.54 -9.87
N ARG A 285 11.86 19.98 -10.09
CA ARG A 285 11.64 19.05 -11.21
C ARG A 285 11.38 19.81 -12.50
N ILE A 286 10.98 21.07 -12.35
CA ILE A 286 10.60 21.99 -13.40
C ILE A 286 11.25 23.32 -13.03
N TRP A 287 12.06 23.87 -13.92
CA TRP A 287 12.46 25.26 -13.85
C TRP A 287 12.49 25.83 -15.27
N TRP A 288 12.08 27.07 -15.40
CA TRP A 288 12.13 27.77 -16.68
C TRP A 288 13.58 28.09 -17.02
N THR A 289 13.99 27.75 -18.24
CA THR A 289 15.33 28.06 -18.76
C THR A 289 15.38 29.43 -19.41
N ASP A 290 14.22 30.01 -19.69
CA ASP A 290 14.03 31.32 -20.30
C ASP A 290 13.17 32.19 -19.37
N SER A 291 13.70 33.34 -18.96
CA SER A 291 13.07 34.29 -18.04
C SER A 291 12.29 35.41 -18.73
N GLU A 292 12.35 35.49 -20.06
CA GLU A 292 11.72 36.58 -20.82
C GLU A 292 10.47 36.10 -21.56
N ALA A 293 10.58 35.04 -22.35
CA ALA A 293 9.47 34.55 -23.17
C ALA A 293 8.76 33.32 -22.58
N TRP A 294 9.34 32.71 -21.53
CA TRP A 294 8.78 31.52 -20.85
C TRP A 294 8.46 30.39 -21.84
N THR A 295 9.29 30.22 -22.87
CA THR A 295 9.05 29.27 -23.97
C THR A 295 9.77 27.94 -23.80
N SER A 296 10.72 27.86 -22.87
CA SER A 296 11.53 26.67 -22.61
C SER A 296 11.62 26.39 -21.11
N LEU A 297 11.37 25.13 -20.74
CA LEU A 297 11.48 24.63 -19.39
C LEU A 297 12.37 23.40 -19.35
N ASN A 298 13.04 23.16 -18.23
CA ASN A 298 13.75 21.92 -17.98
C ASN A 298 12.89 21.02 -17.08
N TYR A 299 12.50 19.86 -17.57
CA TYR A 299 11.79 18.83 -16.82
C TYR A 299 12.72 17.66 -16.51
N LYS A 300 13.11 17.50 -15.24
CA LYS A 300 14.00 16.42 -14.75
C LYS A 300 15.30 16.28 -15.56
N GLY A 301 15.91 17.38 -15.96
CA GLY A 301 17.14 17.41 -16.77
C GLY A 301 16.89 17.48 -18.27
N ASN A 302 15.67 17.22 -18.75
CA ASN A 302 15.34 17.26 -20.17
C ASN A 302 14.77 18.64 -20.55
N PRO A 303 15.34 19.34 -21.54
CA PRO A 303 14.74 20.55 -22.06
C PRO A 303 13.44 20.19 -22.79
N ILE A 304 12.36 20.90 -22.46
CA ILE A 304 11.06 20.84 -23.12
C ILE A 304 10.75 22.26 -23.59
N THR A 305 10.41 22.41 -24.85
CA THR A 305 9.93 23.66 -25.42
C THR A 305 8.40 23.68 -25.42
N PHE A 306 7.81 24.87 -25.44
CA PHE A 306 6.36 25.03 -25.57
C PHE A 306 5.83 24.37 -26.86
N SER A 307 6.63 24.37 -27.93
CA SER A 307 6.33 23.66 -29.17
C SER A 307 6.16 22.15 -28.94
N ASP A 308 7.00 21.54 -28.10
CA ASP A 308 6.90 20.12 -27.77
C ASP A 308 5.60 19.79 -27.03
N VAL A 309 5.13 20.72 -26.17
CA VAL A 309 3.84 20.58 -25.50
C VAL A 309 2.69 20.67 -26.50
N CYS A 310 2.78 21.57 -27.48
CA CYS A 310 1.80 21.66 -28.57
C CYS A 310 1.74 20.38 -29.41
N LEU A 311 2.89 19.71 -29.62
CA LEU A 311 2.92 18.40 -30.30
C LEU A 311 2.15 17.34 -29.50
N ILE A 312 2.26 17.32 -28.18
CA ILE A 312 1.49 16.40 -27.32
C ILE A 312 -0.01 16.65 -27.49
N PHE A 313 -0.45 17.91 -27.47
CA PHE A 313 -1.87 18.24 -27.64
C PHE A 313 -2.38 17.83 -29.02
N ARG A 314 -1.59 18.03 -30.07
CA ARG A 314 -1.93 17.58 -31.42
C ARG A 314 -2.03 16.05 -31.50
N ASP A 315 -1.07 15.32 -30.93
CA ASP A 315 -1.10 13.85 -30.91
C ASP A 315 -2.30 13.31 -30.11
N VAL A 316 -2.68 14.00 -29.03
CA VAL A 316 -3.86 13.65 -28.24
C VAL A 316 -5.13 13.91 -29.05
N GLU A 317 -5.22 15.06 -29.71
CA GLU A 317 -6.33 15.43 -30.59
C GLU A 317 -6.49 14.41 -31.73
N GLU A 318 -5.40 14.09 -32.45
CA GLU A 318 -5.40 13.09 -33.53
C GLU A 318 -5.90 11.72 -33.03
N LYS A 319 -5.46 11.29 -31.84
CA LYS A 319 -5.95 10.03 -31.23
C LYS A 319 -7.42 10.10 -30.84
N LEU A 320 -7.89 11.26 -30.39
CA LEU A 320 -9.28 11.48 -30.01
C LEU A 320 -10.19 11.45 -31.24
N VAL A 321 -9.76 12.11 -32.32
CA VAL A 321 -10.42 12.06 -33.63
C VAL A 321 -10.44 10.63 -34.18
N ASP A 322 -9.31 9.92 -34.18
CA ASP A 322 -9.27 8.51 -34.64
C ASP A 322 -10.21 7.61 -33.81
N MET A 323 -10.18 7.77 -32.49
CA MET A 323 -11.05 6.99 -31.61
C MET A 323 -12.52 7.29 -31.89
N TRP A 324 -12.87 8.56 -32.04
CA TRP A 324 -14.24 8.98 -32.28
C TRP A 324 -14.72 8.60 -33.68
N GLU A 325 -14.03 9.03 -34.74
CA GLU A 325 -14.44 8.82 -36.13
C GLU A 325 -14.29 7.37 -36.59
N ASN A 326 -13.17 6.71 -36.28
CA ASN A 326 -12.86 5.39 -36.83
C ASN A 326 -13.26 4.24 -35.92
N LYS A 327 -13.16 4.39 -34.58
CA LYS A 327 -13.45 3.28 -33.65
C LYS A 327 -14.87 3.29 -33.13
N VAL A 328 -15.36 4.46 -32.71
CA VAL A 328 -16.72 4.63 -32.16
C VAL A 328 -17.72 4.76 -33.30
N LEU A 329 -17.54 5.74 -34.18
CA LEU A 329 -18.45 6.01 -35.29
C LEU A 329 -18.23 5.07 -36.48
N ARG A 330 -17.10 4.34 -36.56
CA ARG A 330 -16.78 3.39 -37.64
C ARG A 330 -16.95 3.98 -39.05
N GLY A 331 -16.58 5.25 -39.22
CA GLY A 331 -16.71 5.99 -40.48
C GLY A 331 -18.11 6.54 -40.75
N LEU A 332 -19.07 6.40 -39.83
CA LEU A 332 -20.35 7.11 -39.90
C LEU A 332 -20.11 8.61 -39.68
N LYS A 333 -20.49 9.43 -40.65
CA LYS A 333 -20.42 10.89 -40.54
C LYS A 333 -21.58 11.44 -39.72
N LEU A 334 -21.59 11.13 -38.42
CA LEU A 334 -22.49 11.75 -37.45
C LEU A 334 -21.91 13.11 -37.06
N ARG A 335 -22.13 14.11 -37.91
CA ARG A 335 -21.86 15.51 -37.60
C ARG A 335 -23.13 16.11 -37.00
N VAL A 336 -23.09 16.41 -35.72
CA VAL A 336 -24.09 17.27 -35.09
C VAL A 336 -23.60 18.70 -35.29
N ASP A 337 -24.30 19.48 -36.12
CA ASP A 337 -24.00 20.91 -36.28
C ASP A 337 -24.49 21.67 -35.04
N TYR A 338 -23.61 21.78 -34.05
CA TYR A 338 -23.89 22.48 -32.78
C TYR A 338 -24.07 23.98 -32.97
N ASP A 339 -23.55 24.56 -34.05
CA ASP A 339 -23.61 26.00 -34.35
C ASP A 339 -25.03 26.53 -34.55
N HIS A 340 -26.00 25.64 -34.73
CA HIS A 340 -27.41 25.97 -34.98
C HIS A 340 -28.35 25.50 -33.87
N ILE A 341 -27.82 24.91 -32.79
CA ILE A 341 -28.59 24.53 -31.61
C ILE A 341 -28.62 25.73 -30.66
N LEU A 342 -29.81 26.29 -30.48
CA LEU A 342 -30.07 27.39 -29.58
C LEU A 342 -30.45 26.84 -28.19
N ASP A 343 -29.76 27.30 -27.15
CA ASP A 343 -30.07 26.99 -25.76
C ASP A 343 -30.27 28.30 -24.99
N ASP A 344 -31.30 28.37 -24.16
CA ASP A 344 -31.48 29.45 -23.19
C ASP A 344 -30.92 29.02 -21.82
N PRO A 345 -29.67 29.41 -21.47
CA PRO A 345 -29.07 29.06 -20.20
C PRO A 345 -29.73 29.75 -18.99
N SER A 346 -30.67 30.67 -19.22
CA SER A 346 -31.42 31.35 -18.15
C SER A 346 -32.75 30.68 -17.80
N GLU A 347 -33.21 29.72 -18.60
CA GLU A 347 -34.45 28.98 -18.37
C GLU A 347 -34.25 27.91 -17.28
N ARG A 348 -35.05 28.00 -16.22
CA ARG A 348 -34.96 27.14 -15.02
C ARG A 348 -36.22 26.30 -14.79
N ASN A 349 -37.18 26.36 -15.71
CA ASN A 349 -38.40 25.58 -15.62
C ASN A 349 -38.09 24.08 -15.59
N VAL A 350 -38.72 23.37 -14.65
CA VAL A 350 -38.60 21.92 -14.51
C VAL A 350 -39.14 21.26 -15.78
N GLY A 351 -38.28 20.55 -16.51
CA GLY A 351 -38.61 19.91 -17.79
C GLY A 351 -38.09 20.64 -19.04
N TYR A 352 -37.43 21.79 -18.87
CA TYR A 352 -36.72 22.43 -19.98
C TYR A 352 -35.55 21.57 -20.47
N SER A 353 -35.43 21.44 -21.79
CA SER A 353 -34.25 20.91 -22.48
C SER A 353 -34.20 21.55 -23.87
N PHE A 354 -32.99 21.88 -24.33
CA PHE A 354 -32.76 22.41 -25.68
C PHE A 354 -33.36 21.52 -26.78
N MET A 355 -33.55 20.20 -26.52
CA MET A 355 -34.18 19.27 -27.47
C MET A 355 -35.67 19.56 -27.71
N PHE A 356 -36.34 20.24 -26.77
CA PHE A 356 -37.74 20.65 -26.86
C PHE A 356 -37.90 22.15 -27.12
N ASP A 357 -36.78 22.87 -27.28
CA ASP A 357 -36.82 24.28 -27.59
C ASP A 357 -37.43 24.48 -28.99
N PRO A 358 -38.53 25.23 -29.13
CA PRO A 358 -39.20 25.44 -30.41
C PRO A 358 -38.30 26.13 -31.45
N ARG A 359 -37.21 26.79 -31.02
CA ARG A 359 -36.21 27.40 -31.89
C ARG A 359 -35.33 26.34 -32.58
N ASN A 360 -35.20 25.14 -32.00
CA ASN A 360 -34.43 24.03 -32.55
C ASN A 360 -35.29 23.10 -33.40
N THR A 361 -35.58 23.53 -34.63
CA THR A 361 -36.41 22.77 -35.58
C THR A 361 -35.78 21.44 -36.02
N CYS A 362 -34.46 21.28 -35.85
CA CYS A 362 -33.71 20.06 -36.19
C CYS A 362 -34.12 18.81 -35.40
N PHE A 363 -34.81 18.95 -34.27
CA PHE A 363 -35.26 17.82 -33.43
C PHE A 363 -36.75 17.47 -33.60
N GLN A 364 -37.47 18.17 -34.49
CA GLN A 364 -38.92 17.98 -34.66
C GLN A 364 -39.27 16.72 -35.46
N ASP A 365 -38.37 16.26 -36.34
CA ASP A 365 -38.59 15.09 -37.20
C ASP A 365 -37.96 13.82 -36.61
N ARG A 366 -38.56 13.32 -35.51
CA ARG A 366 -38.06 12.14 -34.77
C ARG A 366 -38.12 10.83 -35.56
N ALA A 367 -38.79 10.80 -36.71
CA ALA A 367 -38.87 9.62 -37.57
C ALA A 367 -37.61 9.42 -38.43
N ARG A 368 -36.67 10.39 -38.40
CA ARG A 368 -35.47 10.41 -39.23
C ARG A 368 -34.15 10.22 -38.46
N LEU A 369 -34.22 10.01 -37.14
CA LEU A 369 -33.07 9.75 -36.27
C LEU A 369 -32.86 8.25 -36.03
#